data_AF-A0A2P6FHN3-F1
#
_entry.id   AF-A0A2P6FHN3-F1
#
_cell.length_a   1.000
_cell.length_b   1.000
_cell.length_c   1.000
_cell.angle_alpha   90.00
_cell.angle_beta   90.00
_cell.angle_gamma   90.00
#
_symmetry.space_group_name_H-M   'P 1'
#
loop_
_entity.id
_entity.type
_entity.pdbx_description
1 polymer ?
#
loop_
_entity_poly.entity_id
_entity_poly.type
_entity_poly.pdbx_seq_one_letter_code
_entity_poly.pdbx_strand_id
1 'polypeptide(L)' 'SNNPEILRLLGVEGSQGEELGLSKDWAYQVIKQIGNYSEIFERNIGTNTPIGLARGLNALWTQGGLQYSPPFR' A
#
# COMPACT_ATOMS: atom_id res chain seq x y z
N SER A 1 -7.86 13.70 -7.29
CA SER A 1 -7.59 13.90 -5.85
C SER A 1 -6.80 15.19 -5.72
N ASN A 2 -7.05 15.99 -4.70
CA ASN A 2 -6.30 17.22 -4.44
C ASN A 2 -5.31 17.05 -3.26
N ASN A 3 -5.09 15.81 -2.79
CA ASN A 3 -4.15 15.54 -1.70
C ASN A 3 -2.73 15.36 -2.26
N PRO A 4 -1.76 16.24 -1.90
CA PRO A 4 -0.38 16.15 -2.39
C PRO A 4 0.31 14.82 -2.09
N GLU A 5 0.00 14.15 -0.97
CA GLU A 5 0.58 12.86 -0.63
C GLU A 5 0.17 11.77 -1.61
N ILE A 6 -1.11 11.78 -2.03
CA ILE A 6 -1.62 10.84 -3.04
C ILE A 6 -0.99 11.14 -4.41
N LEU A 7 -0.88 12.42 -4.78
CA LEU A 7 -0.29 12.81 -6.06
C LEU A 7 1.19 12.42 -6.15
N ARG A 8 1.96 12.59 -5.06
CA ARG A 8 3.37 12.14 -4.99
C ARG A 8 3.50 10.63 -5.05
N LEU A 9 2.74 9.91 -4.24
CA LEU A 9 2.79 8.44 -4.21
C LEU A 9 2.49 7.86 -5.60
N LEU A 10 1.48 8.39 -6.29
CA LEU A 10 1.07 7.88 -7.60
C LEU A 10 1.91 8.39 -8.78
N GLY A 11 2.98 9.16 -8.53
CA GLY A 11 3.88 9.64 -9.57
C GLY A 11 3.31 10.76 -10.46
N VAL A 12 2.27 11.46 -9.98
CA VAL A 12 1.72 12.64 -10.66
C VAL A 12 2.64 13.85 -10.40
N GLU A 13 3.24 13.92 -9.21
CA GLU A 13 4.20 14.94 -8.80
C GLU A 13 5.40 14.31 -8.09
N GLY A 14 6.54 15.02 -8.04
CA GLY A 14 7.76 14.54 -7.38
C GLY A 14 8.62 13.56 -8.22
N SER A 15 9.79 13.20 -7.67
CA SER A 15 10.85 12.40 -8.34
C SER A 15 11.21 11.10 -7.63
N GLN A 16 10.44 10.68 -6.61
CA GLN A 16 10.81 9.56 -5.74
C GLN A 16 11.02 8.24 -6.50
N GLY A 17 10.28 8.00 -7.58
CA GLY A 17 10.52 6.81 -8.43
C GLY A 17 11.94 6.79 -8.99
N GLU A 18 12.47 7.92 -9.46
CA GLU A 18 13.81 8.03 -10.02
C GLU A 18 14.91 7.80 -8.97
N GLU A 19 14.71 8.30 -7.76
CA GLU A 19 15.61 8.08 -6.61
C GLU A 19 15.69 6.59 -6.22
N LEU A 20 14.60 5.84 -6.47
CA LEU A 20 14.55 4.39 -6.29
C LEU A 20 15.03 3.60 -7.52
N GLY A 21 15.42 4.27 -8.60
CA GLY A 21 15.80 3.63 -9.87
C GLY A 21 14.61 3.00 -10.63
N LEU A 22 13.39 3.48 -10.36
CA LEU A 22 12.13 2.98 -10.93
C LEU A 22 11.44 4.06 -11.77
N SER A 23 10.36 3.70 -12.46
CA SER A 23 9.50 4.68 -13.12
C SER A 23 8.78 5.55 -12.08
N LYS A 24 8.47 6.80 -12.43
CA LYS A 24 7.75 7.73 -11.54
C LYS A 24 6.43 7.16 -11.01
N ASP A 25 5.75 6.34 -11.81
CA ASP A 25 4.44 5.75 -11.53
C ASP A 25 4.54 4.36 -10.87
N TRP A 26 5.70 3.98 -10.32
CA TRP A 26 5.94 2.64 -9.77
C TRP A 26 4.85 2.19 -8.78
N ALA A 27 4.44 3.06 -7.85
CA ALA A 27 3.44 2.69 -6.85
C ALA A 27 2.05 2.52 -7.48
N TYR A 28 1.71 3.35 -8.47
CA TYR A 28 0.49 3.17 -9.27
C TYR A 28 0.52 1.80 -9.96
N GLN A 29 1.65 1.41 -10.57
CA GLN A 29 1.79 0.11 -11.22
C GLN A 29 1.63 -1.06 -10.23
N VAL A 30 2.21 -0.97 -9.04
CA VAL A 30 2.06 -1.99 -7.98
C VAL A 30 0.59 -2.11 -7.57
N ILE A 31 -0.06 -1.00 -7.20
CA ILE A 31 -1.46 -1.01 -6.76
C ILE A 31 -2.38 -1.52 -7.88
N LYS A 32 -2.12 -1.12 -9.13
CA LYS A 32 -2.92 -1.58 -10.28
C LYS A 32 -2.81 -3.09 -10.52
N GLN A 33 -1.62 -3.66 -10.33
CA GLN A 33 -1.38 -5.07 -10.65
C GLN A 33 -1.81 -6.00 -9.51
N ILE A 34 -1.53 -5.63 -8.26
CA ILE A 34 -1.73 -6.51 -7.11
C ILE A 34 -2.59 -5.90 -6.00
N GLY A 35 -3.08 -4.67 -6.15
CA GLY A 35 -3.85 -4.00 -5.10
C GLY A 35 -2.99 -3.55 -3.92
N ASN A 36 -3.65 -2.93 -2.95
CA ASN A 36 -3.03 -2.50 -1.71
C ASN A 36 -2.90 -3.65 -0.70
N TYR A 37 -2.20 -3.38 0.41
CA TYR A 37 -1.93 -4.36 1.46
C TYR A 37 -3.19 -5.10 1.97
N SER A 38 -4.30 -4.39 2.19
CA SER A 38 -5.53 -5.00 2.69
C SER A 38 -6.15 -5.94 1.67
N GLU A 39 -6.13 -5.59 0.39
CA GLU A 39 -6.64 -6.43 -0.70
C GLU A 39 -5.83 -7.71 -0.83
N ILE A 40 -4.49 -7.60 -0.75
CA ILE A 40 -3.58 -8.75 -0.80
C ILE A 40 -3.82 -9.66 0.41
N PHE A 41 -3.93 -9.11 1.61
CA PHE A 41 -4.16 -9.92 2.81
C PHE A 41 -5.51 -10.65 2.70
N GLU A 42 -6.60 -9.93 2.38
CA GLU A 42 -7.94 -10.53 2.37
C GLU A 42 -8.04 -11.70 1.40
N ARG A 43 -7.50 -11.58 0.19
CA ARG A 43 -7.67 -12.63 -0.83
C ARG A 43 -6.81 -13.86 -0.61
N ASN A 44 -5.70 -13.73 0.12
CA ASN A 44 -4.74 -14.83 0.28
C ASN A 44 -4.88 -15.57 1.60
N ILE A 45 -5.06 -14.82 2.71
CA ILE A 45 -5.05 -15.39 4.06
C ILE A 45 -6.17 -14.85 4.95
N GLY A 46 -6.97 -13.91 4.47
CA GLY A 46 -8.04 -13.26 5.24
C GLY A 46 -9.16 -14.19 5.68
N THR A 47 -10.15 -13.61 6.38
CA THR A 47 -11.26 -14.35 6.99
C THR A 47 -12.13 -15.08 5.97
N ASN A 48 -12.14 -14.61 4.72
CA ASN A 48 -12.88 -15.20 3.61
C ASN A 48 -12.08 -16.27 2.83
N THR A 49 -10.92 -16.67 3.33
CA THR A 49 -10.07 -17.71 2.74
C THR A 49 -10.10 -18.97 3.61
N PRO A 50 -9.67 -20.14 3.10
CA PRO A 50 -9.53 -21.35 3.92
C PRO A 50 -8.62 -21.19 5.15
N ILE A 51 -7.69 -20.22 5.14
CA ILE A 51 -6.82 -19.92 6.27
C ILE A 51 -7.58 -19.15 7.36
N GLY A 52 -8.52 -18.28 6.98
CA GLY A 52 -9.43 -17.61 7.90
C GLY A 52 -8.76 -16.65 8.89
N LEU A 53 -7.59 -16.07 8.57
CA LEU A 53 -6.83 -15.27 9.52
C LEU A 53 -7.46 -13.89 9.74
N ALA A 54 -7.80 -13.58 10.98
CA ALA A 54 -8.14 -12.22 11.38
C ALA A 54 -6.89 -11.32 11.35
N ARG A 55 -7.04 -10.01 11.10
CA ARG A 55 -5.90 -9.09 10.98
C ARG A 55 -4.97 -9.11 12.20
N GLY A 56 -5.50 -8.97 13.41
CA GLY A 56 -4.69 -8.89 14.62
C GLY A 56 -3.53 -7.91 14.48
N LEU A 57 -2.31 -8.35 14.77
CA LEU A 57 -1.09 -7.54 14.64
C LEU A 57 -0.80 -7.07 13.20
N ASN A 58 -1.39 -7.71 12.19
CA ASN A 58 -1.26 -7.33 10.78
C ASN A 58 -2.23 -6.21 10.36
N ALA A 59 -3.06 -5.69 11.26
CA ALA A 59 -3.85 -4.48 11.00
C ALA A 59 -2.95 -3.24 10.85
N LEU A 60 -3.51 -2.16 10.30
CA LEU A 60 -2.83 -0.86 10.30
C LEU A 60 -2.59 -0.40 11.73
N TRP A 61 -1.50 0.34 11.94
CA TRP A 61 -1.14 0.88 13.26
C TRP A 61 -2.24 1.75 13.88
N THR A 62 -2.99 2.50 13.06
CA THR A 62 -4.15 3.30 13.49
C THR A 62 -5.38 2.46 13.86
N GLN A 63 -5.35 1.17 13.55
CA GLN A 63 -6.42 0.20 13.80
C GLN A 63 -5.99 -0.87 14.82
N GLY A 64 -4.98 -0.57 15.64
CA GLY A 64 -4.50 -1.47 16.71
C GLY A 64 -3.55 -2.58 16.27
N GLY A 65 -3.07 -2.55 15.02
CA GLY A 65 -2.02 -3.44 14.55
C GLY A 65 -0.63 -2.80 14.57
N LEU A 66 0.31 -3.40 13.86
CA LEU A 66 1.72 -2.98 13.80
C LEU A 66 2.14 -2.53 12.40
N GLN A 67 1.27 -2.66 11.38
CA GLN A 67 1.64 -2.27 10.03
C GLN A 67 1.63 -0.75 9.87
N TYR A 68 2.82 -0.20 9.70
CA TYR A 68 3.10 1.21 9.50
C TYR A 68 3.98 1.38 8.27
N SER A 69 3.50 2.14 7.28
CA SER A 69 4.34 2.59 6.18
C SER A 69 5.02 3.90 6.59
N PRO A 70 6.35 4.02 6.46
CA PRO A 70 6.99 5.32 6.48
C PRO A 70 6.34 6.27 5.47
N PRO A 71 6.30 7.59 5.76
CA PRO A 71 5.72 8.58 4.86
C PRO A 71 6.54 8.68 3.56
N PHE A 72 5.85 8.71 2.42
CA PHE A 72 6.44 8.98 1.12
C PHE A 72 6.57 10.49 0.93
N ARG A 73 7.69 11.04 1.40
CA ARG A 73 8.01 12.47 1.40
C ARG A 73 9.44 12.73 0.96
#